data_AF-T0H2K1-F1
#
_entry.id   AF-T0H2K1-F1
#
_cell.length_a   1.000
_cell.length_b   1.000
_cell.length_c   1.000
_cell.angle_alpha   90.00
_cell.angle_beta   90.00
_cell.angle_gamma   90.00
#
_symmetry.space_group_name_H-M   'P 1'
#
loop_
_entity.id
_entity.type
_entity.pdbx_description
1 polymer ?
#
loop_
_entity_poly.entity_id
_entity_poly.type
_entity_poly.pdbx_seq_one_letter_code
_entity_poly.pdbx_strand_id
1 'polypeptide(L)' 'KHGFDTPIWTCRRVAKLIEKKFCIHYHPDHVWKILRRIGFSVQKPIRRAKERDEKAISNWKKRRWLKVKKKPKKSEER' A
#
# COMPACT_ATOMS: atom_id res chain seq x y z
N LYS A 1 -1.09 7.45 16.68
CA LYS A 1 -2.12 6.55 16.12
C LYS A 1 -3.48 7.28 16.14
N HIS A 2 -4.28 7.24 15.08
CA HIS A 2 -5.55 8.00 14.98
C HIS A 2 -6.80 7.27 15.55
N GLY A 3 -6.61 6.19 16.32
CA GLY A 3 -7.69 5.53 17.07
C GLY A 3 -8.66 4.68 16.24
N PHE A 4 -8.25 4.16 15.08
CA PHE A 4 -9.06 3.25 14.26
C PHE A 4 -8.58 1.80 14.36
N ASP A 5 -9.52 0.85 14.43
CA ASP A 5 -9.23 -0.58 14.61
C ASP A 5 -8.48 -1.22 13.44
N THR A 6 -8.72 -0.71 12.24
CA THR A 6 -8.07 -1.21 11.02
C THR A 6 -7.21 -0.13 10.38
N PRO A 7 -6.09 -0.48 9.72
CA PRO A 7 -5.20 0.48 9.07
C PRO A 7 -5.76 1.06 7.76
N ILE A 8 -7.06 0.87 7.48
CA ILE A 8 -7.71 1.28 6.24
C ILE A 8 -8.21 2.71 6.35
N TRP A 9 -7.88 3.54 5.36
CA TRP A 9 -8.37 4.91 5.25
C TRP A 9 -9.61 4.99 4.34
N THR A 10 -10.79 5.08 4.95
CA THR A 10 -12.06 5.33 4.25
C THR A 10 -12.40 6.82 4.26
N CYS A 11 -13.18 7.33 3.30
CA CYS A 11 -13.62 8.73 3.27
C CYS A 11 -14.29 9.19 4.58
N ARG A 12 -15.09 8.34 5.23
CA ARG A 12 -15.71 8.64 6.54
C ARG A 12 -14.69 8.89 7.65
N ARG A 13 -13.63 8.07 7.70
CA ARG A 13 -12.54 8.22 8.68
C ARG A 13 -11.71 9.47 8.42
N VAL A 14 -11.49 9.79 7.16
CA VAL A 14 -10.82 11.02 6.76
C VAL A 14 -11.67 12.24 7.12
N ALA A 15 -12.99 12.22 6.87
CA ALA A 15 -13.91 13.27 7.31
C ALA A 15 -13.81 13.53 8.82
N LYS A 16 -13.91 12.46 9.63
CA LYS A 16 -13.77 12.55 11.10
C LYS A 16 -12.41 13.09 11.54
N LEU A 17 -11.34 12.76 10.82
CA LEU A 17 -10.01 13.28 11.09
C LEU A 17 -9.91 14.78 10.78
N ILE A 18 -10.50 15.20 9.66
CA ILE A 18 -10.54 16.61 9.26
C ILE A 18 -11.32 17.42 10.30
N GLU A 19 -12.49 16.94 10.70
CA GLU A 19 -13.31 17.55 11.74
C GLU A 19 -12.54 17.67 13.07
N LYS A 20 -11.86 16.60 13.50
CA LYS A 20 -11.07 16.63 14.74
C LYS A 20 -9.86 17.59 14.70
N LYS A 21 -9.22 17.75 13.54
CA LYS A 21 -7.98 18.54 13.41
C LYS A 21 -8.23 20.00 13.06
N PHE A 22 -9.25 20.27 12.26
CA PHE A 22 -9.51 21.57 11.67
C PHE A 22 -10.85 22.16 12.11
N CYS A 23 -11.67 21.40 12.86
CA CYS A 23 -13.03 21.80 13.27
C CYS A 23 -13.95 22.10 12.08
N ILE A 24 -13.67 21.52 10.91
CA ILE A 24 -14.46 21.67 9.67
C ILE A 24 -15.20 20.37 9.39
N HIS A 25 -16.50 20.46 9.20
CA HIS A 25 -17.33 19.32 8.83
C HIS A 25 -17.34 19.13 7.30
N TYR A 26 -17.05 17.91 6.84
CA TYR A 26 -17.20 17.52 5.44
C TYR A 26 -18.08 16.28 5.34
N HIS A 27 -19.02 16.30 4.40
CA HIS A 27 -19.72 15.08 4.02
C HIS A 27 -18.72 14.06 3.42
N PRO A 28 -18.74 12.78 3.82
CA PRO A 28 -17.82 11.76 3.32
C PRO A 28 -17.74 11.67 1.79
N ASP A 29 -18.84 11.94 1.08
CA ASP A 29 -18.92 11.93 -0.39
C ASP A 29 -18.26 13.14 -1.05
N HIS A 30 -17.85 14.15 -0.29
CA HIS A 30 -17.05 15.26 -0.80
C HIS A 30 -15.56 15.08 -0.53
N VAL A 31 -15.22 14.30 0.50
CA VAL A 31 -13.82 14.07 0.89
C VAL A 31 -12.99 13.44 -0.23
N TRP A 32 -13.56 12.55 -1.05
CA TRP A 32 -12.82 11.94 -2.16
C TRP A 32 -12.36 12.97 -3.20
N LYS A 33 -13.13 14.06 -3.42
CA LYS A 33 -12.74 15.14 -4.34
C LYS A 33 -11.51 15.88 -3.82
N ILE A 34 -11.46 16.15 -2.52
CA ILE A 34 -10.32 16.78 -1.85
C ILE A 34 -9.10 15.87 -1.96
N LEU A 35 -9.25 14.60 -1.61
CA LEU A 35 -8.17 13.60 -1.68
C LEU A 35 -7.60 13.50 -3.11
N ARG A 36 -8.45 13.47 -4.13
CA ARG A 36 -8.02 13.43 -5.53
C ARG A 36 -7.26 14.70 -5.93
N ARG A 37 -7.72 15.88 -5.50
CA ARG A 37 -7.07 17.17 -5.80
C ARG A 37 -5.66 17.27 -5.20
N ILE A 38 -5.42 16.66 -4.04
CA ILE A 38 -4.09 16.64 -3.40
C ILE A 38 -3.25 15.42 -3.82
N GLY A 39 -3.69 14.64 -4.80
CA GLY A 39 -2.98 13.45 -5.27
C GLY A 39 -2.97 12.28 -4.29
N PHE A 40 -3.83 12.30 -3.26
CA PHE A 40 -3.90 11.22 -2.28
C PHE A 40 -4.65 10.01 -2.86
N SER A 41 -3.94 8.91 -3.03
CA SER A 41 -4.52 7.63 -3.45
C SER A 41 -4.88 6.76 -2.24
N VAL A 42 -5.86 5.87 -2.43
CA VAL A 42 -6.27 4.91 -1.40
C VAL A 42 -5.09 4.03 -1.00
N GLN A 43 -4.60 4.22 0.23
CA GLN A 43 -3.51 3.40 0.78
C GLN A 43 -4.09 2.07 1.27
N LYS A 44 -3.94 1.02 0.45
CA LYS A 44 -4.22 -0.35 0.88
C LYS A 44 -3.06 -0.85 1.73
N PRO A 45 -3.31 -1.28 2.97
CA PRO A 45 -2.25 -1.89 3.78
C PRO A 45 -1.71 -3.13 3.07
N ILE A 46 -0.39 -3.29 3.06
CA ILE A 46 0.27 -4.45 2.48
C ILE A 46 -0.18 -5.68 3.27
N ARG A 47 -0.97 -6.56 2.64
CA ARG A 47 -1.32 -7.86 3.22
C ARG A 47 -0.05 -8.69 3.31
N ARG A 48 0.42 -8.95 4.53
CA ARG A 48 1.50 -9.90 4.81
C ARG A 48 0.89 -11.20 5.34
N ALA A 49 1.33 -12.34 4.79
CA ALA A 49 0.96 -13.64 5.33
C ALA A 49 1.50 -13.78 6.75
N LYS A 50 0.76 -14.48 7.63
CA LYS A 50 1.16 -14.70 9.03
C LYS A 50 2.42 -15.57 9.13
N GLU A 51 2.58 -16.50 8.20
CA GLU A 51 3.72 -17.43 8.09
C GLU A 51 4.97 -16.81 7.44
N ARG A 52 4.91 -15.52 7.09
CA ARG A 52 5.99 -14.87 6.34
C ARG A 52 7.25 -14.73 7.20
N ASP A 53 8.26 -15.53 6.90
CA ASP A 53 9.60 -15.41 7.48
C ASP A 53 10.54 -14.59 6.56
N GLU A 54 10.95 -13.41 7.04
CA GLU A 54 11.86 -12.53 6.31
C GLU A 54 13.25 -13.14 6.10
N LYS A 55 13.74 -13.98 7.03
CA LYS A 55 15.03 -14.69 6.89
C LYS A 55 14.95 -15.74 5.80
N ALA A 56 13.88 -16.55 5.79
CA ALA A 56 13.65 -17.55 4.75
C ALA A 56 13.54 -16.90 3.35
N ILE A 57 12.82 -15.78 3.24
CA ILE A 57 12.70 -15.02 1.98
C ILE A 57 14.06 -14.49 1.52
N SER A 58 14.84 -13.89 2.41
CA SER A 58 16.17 -13.35 2.09
C SER A 58 17.12 -14.45 1.60
N ASN A 59 17.15 -15.58 2.30
CA ASN A 59 17.96 -16.74 1.92
C ASN A 59 17.53 -17.33 0.57
N TRP A 60 16.22 -17.45 0.33
CA TRP A 60 15.70 -17.94 -0.94
C TRP A 60 16.05 -17.02 -2.11
N LYS A 61 15.92 -15.70 -1.94
CA LYS A 61 16.33 -14.71 -2.95
C LYS A 61 17.83 -14.78 -3.26
N LYS A 62 18.68 -14.94 -2.24
CA LYS A 62 20.14 -15.00 -2.46
C LYS A 62 20.57 -16.31 -3.12
N ARG A 63 20.04 -17.45 -2.67
CA ARG A 63 20.57 -18.78 -3.03
C ARG A 63 19.83 -19.47 -4.16
N ARG A 64 18.53 -19.22 -4.30
CA ARG A 64 17.65 -20.01 -5.19
C ARG A 64 17.15 -19.22 -6.38
N TRP A 65 16.87 -17.93 -6.22
CA TRP A 65 16.40 -17.06 -7.31
C TRP A 65 17.33 -17.06 -8.53
N LEU A 66 18.65 -16.99 -8.32
CA LEU A 66 19.64 -16.99 -9.40
C LEU A 66 19.59 -18.26 -10.25
N LYS A 67 19.18 -19.40 -9.68
CA LYS A 67 19.05 -20.69 -10.37
C LYS A 67 17.72 -20.83 -11.11
N VAL A 68 16.68 -20.16 -10.62
CA VAL A 68 15.32 -20.23 -11.19
C VAL A 68 15.12 -19.19 -12.31
N LYS A 69 15.84 -18.07 -12.25
CA LYS A 69 15.72 -16.99 -13.24
C LYS A 69 16.20 -17.47 -14.61
N LYS A 70 15.28 -17.59 -15.58
CA LYS A 70 15.63 -17.84 -17.00
C LYS A 70 16.54 -16.72 -17.50
N LYS A 71 17.66 -17.10 -18.13
CA LYS A 71 18.48 -16.15 -18.88
C LYS A 71 17.70 -15.72 -20.13
N PRO A 72 17.75 -14.43 -20.52
CA PRO A 72 17.19 -14.00 -21.80
C PRO A 72 17.87 -14.79 -22.93
N LYS A 73 17.09 -15.28 -23.90
CA LYS A 73 17.66 -15.87 -25.12
C LYS A 73 18.47 -14.78 -25.82
N LYS A 74 19.74 -15.04 -26.15
CA LYS A 74 20.48 -14.20 -27.09
C LYS A 74 19.65 -14.17 -28.38
N SER A 75 19.13 -13.01 -28.74
CA SER A 75 18.71 -12.76 -30.11
C SER A 75 19.97 -12.72 -30.95
N GLU A 76 20.16 -13.72 -31.81
CA GLU A 76 21.11 -13.67 -32.93
C GLU A 76 20.86 -12.34 -33.68
N GLU A 77 21.82 -11.41 -33.61
CA GLU A 77 21.85 -10.22 -34.46
C GLU A 77 22.04 -10.68 -35.91
N ARG A 78 21.16 -10.19 -36.79
CA ARG A 78 21.20 -10.39 -38.24
C ARG A 78 21.63 -9.09 -38.90
#